data_AF-A0A3N5HUC5-F1
#
_entry.id   AF-A0A3N5HUC5-F1
#
_cell.length_a   1.000
_cell.length_b   1.000
_cell.length_c   1.000
_cell.angle_alpha   90.00
_cell.angle_beta   90.00
_cell.angle_gamma   90.00
#
_symmetry.space_group_name_H-M   'P 1'
#
loop_
_entity.id
_entity.type
_entity.pdbx_description
1 polymer ?
#
loop_
_entity_poly.entity_id
_entity_poly.type
_entity_poly.pdbx_seq_one_letter_code
_entity_poly.pdbx_strand_id
1 'polypeptide(L)'
;MAASAVTPERFAKGRTFDEYLKYVGSPENLAREAFSAYHPDAGSIGGPRPDNSAIFRERYAKARLTDAQAAAIRWLAAQPGGPANILVISEDWSSDCRRDVPMLARLAEAGGLALRIFNRDGRRILWQRRPDPVAAPDANWDLMLEFMNAKDG
;
A
#
# COMPACT_ATOMS: atom_id res chain seq x y z
N MET A 1 14.44 -5.89 -21.67
CA MET A 1 13.51 -5.55 -20.57
C MET A 1 14.23 -5.90 -19.28
N ALA A 2 14.36 -4.98 -18.32
CA ALA A 2 14.86 -5.34 -17.00
C ALA A 2 13.88 -6.33 -16.34
N ALA A 3 14.38 -7.23 -15.49
CA ALA A 3 13.51 -8.10 -14.72
C ALA A 3 12.64 -7.25 -13.77
N SER A 4 11.34 -7.56 -13.68
CA SER A 4 10.44 -6.92 -12.73
C SER A 4 10.89 -7.23 -11.30
N ALA A 5 10.81 -6.25 -10.39
CA ALA A 5 11.02 -6.48 -8.97
C ALA A 5 9.87 -7.28 -8.34
N VAL A 6 8.68 -7.28 -8.98
CA VAL A 6 7.52 -8.07 -8.55
C VAL A 6 7.63 -9.52 -9.05
N THR A 7 8.45 -10.31 -8.37
CA THR A 7 8.42 -11.78 -8.51
C THR A 7 7.30 -12.40 -7.67
N PRO A 8 6.89 -13.66 -7.92
CA PRO A 8 5.94 -14.36 -7.06
C PRO A 8 6.39 -14.41 -5.60
N GLU A 9 7.68 -14.63 -5.35
CA GLU A 9 8.27 -14.66 -4.01
C GLU A 9 8.24 -13.28 -3.36
N ARG A 10 8.48 -12.22 -4.14
CA ARG A 10 8.39 -10.85 -3.64
C ARG A 10 6.96 -10.48 -3.27
N PHE A 11 6.00 -10.83 -4.13
CA PHE A 11 4.57 -10.62 -3.90
C PHE A 11 4.09 -11.35 -2.64
N ALA A 12 4.51 -12.60 -2.43
CA ALA A 12 4.14 -13.40 -1.26
C ALA A 12 4.60 -12.81 0.09
N LYS A 13 5.62 -11.94 0.10
CA LYS A 13 6.08 -11.24 1.33
C LYS A 13 5.10 -10.16 1.83
N GLY A 14 4.13 -9.75 1.00
CA GLY A 14 3.16 -8.73 1.38
C GLY A 14 2.09 -9.27 2.32
N ARG A 15 1.53 -8.38 3.13
CA ARG A 15 0.47 -8.73 4.08
C ARG A 15 -0.87 -8.90 3.34
N THR A 16 -1.65 -9.89 3.73
CA THR A 16 -3.11 -9.87 3.47
C THR A 16 -3.74 -8.64 4.12
N PHE A 17 -4.99 -8.33 3.79
CA PHE A 17 -5.70 -7.24 4.44
C PHE A 17 -5.83 -7.44 5.96
N ASP A 18 -6.16 -8.65 6.41
CA ASP A 18 -6.30 -8.96 7.84
C ASP A 18 -4.97 -8.86 8.61
N GLU A 19 -3.87 -9.32 8.01
CA GLU A 19 -2.53 -9.14 8.56
C GLU A 19 -2.15 -7.66 8.62
N TYR A 20 -2.53 -6.88 7.61
CA TYR A 20 -2.30 -5.45 7.60
C TYR A 20 -3.09 -4.74 8.71
N LEU A 21 -4.37 -5.08 8.93
CA LEU A 21 -5.16 -4.51 10.04
C LEU A 21 -4.55 -4.77 11.42
N LYS A 22 -4.00 -5.97 11.63
CA LYS A 22 -3.27 -6.31 12.86
C LYS A 22 -1.97 -5.51 12.98
N TYR A 23 -1.25 -5.37 11.87
CA TYR A 23 -0.01 -4.61 11.80
C TYR A 23 -0.19 -3.12 12.08
N VAL A 24 -1.24 -2.48 11.55
CA VAL A 24 -1.46 -1.02 11.71
C VAL A 24 -1.46 -0.59 13.18
N GLY A 25 -2.13 -1.35 14.05
CA GLY A 25 -2.20 -1.07 15.49
C GLY A 25 -1.08 -1.73 16.32
N SER A 26 -0.09 -2.34 15.68
CA SER A 26 0.98 -3.04 16.38
C SER A 26 2.01 -2.07 16.97
N PRO A 27 2.65 -2.39 18.11
CA PRO A 27 3.75 -1.58 18.64
C PRO A 27 4.89 -1.38 17.64
N GLU A 28 5.15 -2.38 16.79
CA GLU A 28 6.14 -2.29 15.72
C GLU A 28 5.81 -1.17 14.73
N ASN A 29 4.57 -1.10 14.26
CA ASN A 29 4.17 -0.06 13.32
C ASN A 29 4.14 1.32 14.01
N LEU A 30 3.55 1.41 15.20
CA LEU A 30 3.40 2.67 15.93
C LEU A 30 4.74 3.30 16.35
N ALA A 31 5.82 2.52 16.40
CA ALA A 31 7.17 3.02 16.62
C ALA A 31 7.82 3.66 15.38
N ARG A 32 7.22 3.52 14.18
CA ARG A 32 7.70 4.14 12.93
C ARG A 32 7.27 5.59 12.85
N GLU A 33 7.97 6.40 12.06
CA GLU A 33 7.55 7.77 11.75
C GLU A 33 6.32 7.78 10.84
N ALA A 34 5.42 8.75 11.02
CA ALA A 34 4.40 9.11 10.05
C ALA A 34 4.72 10.45 9.40
N PHE A 35 4.04 10.78 8.29
CA PHE A 35 4.11 12.13 7.74
C PHE A 35 3.50 13.14 8.71
N SER A 36 4.23 14.21 9.01
CA SER A 36 3.73 15.34 9.80
C SER A 36 3.44 16.56 8.92
N ALA A 37 4.46 17.07 8.23
CA ALA A 37 4.35 18.28 7.43
C ALA A 37 5.34 18.26 6.26
N TYR A 38 5.09 19.10 5.26
CA TYR A 38 6.03 19.37 4.18
C TYR A 38 6.57 20.79 4.33
N HIS A 39 7.90 20.94 4.31
CA HIS A 39 8.59 22.22 4.32
C HIS A 39 9.30 22.43 2.98
N PRO A 40 9.15 23.60 2.30
CA PRO A 40 9.76 23.85 1.00
C PRO A 40 11.27 23.58 0.96
N ASP A 41 11.99 23.95 2.02
CA ASP A 41 13.45 23.82 2.10
C ASP A 41 13.91 22.58 2.88
N ALA A 42 12.99 21.87 3.52
CA ALA A 42 13.27 20.76 4.43
C ALA A 42 12.41 19.52 4.16
N GLY A 43 11.91 19.35 2.92
CA GLY A 43 11.19 18.15 2.50
C GLY A 43 10.06 17.71 3.43
N SER A 44 9.81 16.40 3.49
CA SER A 44 8.79 15.84 4.39
C SER A 44 9.36 15.64 5.78
N ILE A 45 8.70 16.14 6.82
CA ILE A 45 9.10 15.94 8.21
C ILE A 45 8.29 14.81 8.85
N GLY A 46 9.00 13.90 9.52
CA GLY A 46 8.43 12.79 10.28
C GLY A 46 7.80 13.25 11.59
N GLY A 47 6.73 12.58 11.99
CA GLY A 47 6.05 12.76 13.26
C GLY A 47 5.60 11.44 13.88
N PRO A 48 4.90 11.48 15.02
CA PRO A 48 4.39 10.26 15.65
C PRO A 48 3.37 9.57 14.75
N ARG A 49 3.42 8.23 14.69
CA ARG A 49 2.44 7.45 13.93
C ARG A 49 1.17 7.22 14.74
N PRO A 50 0.01 7.72 14.30
CA PRO A 50 -1.25 7.48 14.98
C PRO A 50 -1.75 6.05 14.75
N ASP A 51 -2.39 5.45 15.75
CA ASP A 51 -3.11 4.19 15.57
C ASP A 51 -4.39 4.42 14.77
N ASN A 52 -4.33 4.07 13.49
CA ASN A 52 -5.46 4.15 12.57
C ASN A 52 -6.20 2.80 12.39
N SER A 53 -5.86 1.77 13.17
CA SER A 53 -6.40 0.42 12.95
C SER A 53 -7.92 0.37 13.06
N ALA A 54 -8.51 1.11 14.01
CA ALA A 54 -9.95 1.26 14.15
C ALA A 54 -10.60 1.93 12.92
N ILE A 55 -9.96 2.97 12.37
CA ILE A 55 -10.44 3.67 11.17
C ILE A 55 -10.43 2.75 9.96
N PHE A 56 -9.37 1.96 9.77
CA PHE A 56 -9.33 0.97 8.69
C PHE A 56 -10.44 -0.07 8.82
N ARG A 57 -10.67 -0.61 10.03
CA ARG A 57 -11.75 -1.58 10.29
C ARG A 57 -13.12 -0.97 9.97
N GLU A 58 -13.37 0.25 10.45
CA GLU A 58 -14.63 0.96 10.20
C GLU A 58 -14.86 1.20 8.70
N ARG A 59 -13.85 1.70 7.99
CA ARG A 59 -13.94 1.99 6.56
C ARG A 59 -14.12 0.73 5.73
N TYR A 60 -13.44 -0.37 6.07
CA TYR A 60 -13.65 -1.66 5.43
C TYR A 60 -15.06 -2.23 5.71
N ALA A 61 -15.55 -2.08 6.94
CA ALA A 61 -16.91 -2.46 7.29
C ALA A 61 -17.97 -1.67 6.50
N LYS A 62 -17.68 -0.43 6.12
CA LYS A 62 -18.55 0.45 5.31
C LYS A 62 -18.33 0.34 3.80
N ALA A 63 -17.16 -0.12 3.36
CA ALA A 63 -16.83 -0.21 1.93
C ALA A 63 -17.79 -1.19 1.23
N ARG A 64 -18.48 -0.69 0.20
CA ARG A 64 -19.38 -1.47 -0.64
C ARG A 64 -19.04 -1.19 -2.10
N LEU A 65 -18.92 -2.27 -2.88
CA LEU A 65 -18.95 -2.18 -4.32
C LEU A 65 -20.41 -2.15 -4.76
N THR A 66 -20.68 -1.41 -5.84
CA THR A 66 -21.94 -1.60 -6.57
C THR A 66 -21.92 -2.94 -7.31
N ASP A 67 -23.10 -3.46 -7.66
CA ASP A 67 -23.19 -4.70 -8.44
C ASP A 67 -22.44 -4.60 -9.77
N ALA A 68 -22.49 -3.43 -10.41
CA ALA A 68 -21.75 -3.15 -11.63
C ALA A 68 -20.23 -3.22 -11.42
N GLN A 69 -19.70 -2.66 -10.32
CA GLN A 69 -18.28 -2.72 -9.99
C GLN A 69 -17.83 -4.16 -9.69
N ALA A 70 -18.64 -4.90 -8.92
CA ALA A 70 -18.37 -6.30 -8.59
C ALA A 70 -18.41 -7.20 -9.85
N ALA A 71 -19.37 -6.97 -10.74
CA ALA A 71 -19.44 -7.66 -12.03
C ALA A 71 -18.24 -7.32 -12.93
N ALA A 72 -17.84 -6.05 -12.99
CA ALA A 72 -16.71 -5.60 -13.80
C ALA A 72 -15.40 -6.28 -13.37
N ILE A 73 -15.09 -6.33 -12.07
CA ILE A 73 -13.85 -6.98 -11.62
C ILE A 73 -13.87 -8.49 -11.86
N ARG A 74 -15.01 -9.17 -11.63
CA ARG A 74 -15.15 -10.60 -11.94
C ARG A 74 -14.93 -10.88 -13.42
N TRP A 75 -15.52 -10.06 -14.28
CA TRP A 75 -15.34 -10.18 -15.72
C TRP A 75 -13.87 -9.95 -16.13
N LEU A 76 -13.22 -8.93 -15.58
CA LEU A 76 -11.80 -8.64 -15.83
C LEU A 76 -10.90 -9.81 -15.42
N ALA A 77 -11.06 -10.31 -14.19
CA ALA A 77 -10.27 -11.42 -13.66
C ALA A 77 -10.46 -12.72 -14.46
N ALA A 78 -11.64 -12.93 -15.04
CA ALA A 78 -11.95 -14.11 -15.85
C ALA A 78 -11.39 -14.07 -17.29
N GLN A 79 -10.84 -12.94 -17.75
CA GLN A 79 -10.27 -12.86 -19.09
C GLN A 79 -9.01 -13.74 -19.21
N PRO A 80 -8.71 -14.28 -20.41
CA PRO A 80 -7.41 -14.91 -20.65
C PRO A 80 -6.26 -13.94 -20.34
N GLY A 81 -5.40 -14.30 -19.39
CA GLY A 81 -4.33 -13.42 -18.91
C GLY A 81 -4.83 -12.22 -18.08
N GLY A 82 -6.06 -12.28 -17.56
CA GLY A 82 -6.63 -11.28 -16.67
C GLY A 82 -5.90 -11.15 -15.33
N PRO A 83 -6.19 -10.10 -14.55
CA PRO A 83 -5.51 -9.87 -13.29
C PRO A 83 -5.87 -10.95 -12.26
N ALA A 84 -4.84 -11.57 -11.69
CA ALA A 84 -4.97 -12.51 -10.56
C ALA A 84 -4.57 -11.88 -9.22
N ASN A 85 -3.84 -10.77 -9.24
CA ASN A 85 -3.15 -10.20 -8.10
C ASN A 85 -3.33 -8.68 -8.02
N ILE A 86 -3.43 -8.17 -6.81
CA ILE A 86 -3.36 -6.75 -6.48
C ILE A 86 -2.20 -6.56 -5.50
N LEU A 87 -1.15 -5.85 -5.93
CA LEU A 87 -0.08 -5.38 -5.06
C LEU A 87 -0.38 -3.93 -4.67
N VAL A 88 -0.38 -3.65 -3.37
CA VAL A 88 -0.63 -2.31 -2.83
C VAL A 88 0.60 -1.84 -2.08
N ILE A 89 1.11 -0.67 -2.45
CA ILE A 89 2.08 0.06 -1.62
C ILE A 89 1.29 1.10 -0.83
N SER A 90 1.33 1.00 0.50
CA SER A 90 0.48 1.77 1.40
C SER A 90 1.28 2.39 2.53
N GLU A 91 0.78 3.50 3.07
CA GLU A 91 1.17 4.00 4.38
C GLU A 91 -0.07 4.30 5.20
N ASP A 92 -0.22 3.63 6.34
CA ASP A 92 -1.42 3.72 7.18
C ASP A 92 -1.65 5.09 7.81
N TRP A 93 -0.64 5.96 7.83
CA TRP A 93 -0.79 7.37 8.21
C TRP A 93 -1.51 8.20 7.13
N SER A 94 -1.41 7.80 5.85
CA SER A 94 -2.00 8.56 4.74
C SER A 94 -3.53 8.49 4.78
N SER A 95 -4.19 9.64 4.65
CA SER A 95 -5.64 9.71 4.54
C SER A 95 -6.18 8.97 3.31
N ASP A 96 -5.43 8.99 2.21
CA ASP A 96 -5.79 8.30 0.96
C ASP A 96 -5.70 6.79 1.16
N CYS A 97 -4.62 6.29 1.76
CA CYS A 97 -4.50 4.86 2.06
C CYS A 97 -5.62 4.36 2.97
N ARG A 98 -5.97 5.13 4.02
CA ARG A 98 -7.12 4.82 4.87
C ARG A 98 -8.43 4.76 4.10
N ARG A 99 -8.59 5.53 3.03
CA ARG A 99 -9.82 5.58 2.21
C ARG A 99 -9.85 4.45 1.21
N ASP A 100 -8.74 4.21 0.51
CA ASP A 100 -8.73 3.45 -0.74
C ASP A 100 -8.31 1.99 -0.54
N VAL A 101 -7.41 1.67 0.41
CA VAL A 101 -7.00 0.28 0.65
C VAL A 101 -8.17 -0.62 1.07
N PRO A 102 -9.11 -0.19 1.93
CA PRO A 102 -10.32 -0.97 2.19
C PRO A 102 -11.16 -1.26 0.94
N MET A 103 -11.19 -0.35 -0.03
CA MET A 103 -11.89 -0.56 -1.30
C MET A 103 -11.16 -1.58 -2.18
N LEU A 104 -9.83 -1.55 -2.22
CA LEU A 104 -9.02 -2.54 -2.93
C LEU A 104 -9.19 -3.94 -2.33
N ALA A 105 -9.36 -4.06 -1.01
CA ALA A 105 -9.70 -5.32 -0.37
C ALA A 105 -11.06 -5.86 -0.85
N ARG A 106 -12.09 -5.01 -0.92
CA ARG A 106 -13.39 -5.40 -1.50
C ARG A 106 -13.31 -5.81 -2.96
N LEU A 107 -12.48 -5.12 -3.74
CA LEU A 107 -12.25 -5.44 -5.14
C LEU A 107 -11.59 -6.82 -5.29
N ALA A 108 -10.56 -7.10 -4.48
CA ALA A 108 -9.88 -8.39 -4.43
C ALA A 108 -10.84 -9.52 -4.06
N GLU A 109 -11.63 -9.35 -3.01
CA GLU A 109 -12.66 -10.31 -2.58
C GLU A 109 -13.68 -10.60 -3.69
N ALA A 110 -14.23 -9.54 -4.30
CA ALA A 110 -15.29 -9.68 -5.29
C ALA A 110 -14.81 -10.36 -6.59
N GLY A 111 -13.56 -10.11 -6.99
CA GLY A 111 -12.97 -10.68 -8.20
C GLY A 111 -12.15 -11.96 -7.97
N GLY A 112 -12.01 -12.43 -6.73
CA GLY A 112 -11.18 -13.60 -6.41
C GLY A 112 -9.67 -13.37 -6.61
N LEU A 113 -9.19 -12.13 -6.45
CA LEU A 113 -7.79 -11.78 -6.62
C LEU A 113 -7.03 -11.91 -5.30
N ALA A 114 -5.75 -12.27 -5.35
CA ALA A 114 -4.89 -12.17 -4.18
C ALA A 114 -4.50 -10.70 -3.93
N LEU A 115 -4.63 -10.24 -2.69
CA LEU A 115 -4.18 -8.91 -2.26
C LEU A 115 -2.93 -9.02 -1.38
N ARG A 116 -1.90 -8.23 -1.70
CA ARG A 116 -0.67 -8.12 -0.91
C ARG A 116 -0.30 -6.66 -0.68
N ILE A 117 -0.22 -6.28 0.59
CA ILE A 117 0.04 -4.91 1.03
C ILE A 117 1.47 -4.80 1.57
N PHE A 118 2.20 -3.81 1.05
CA PHE A 118 3.54 -3.45 1.45
C PHE A 118 3.53 -2.02 2.00
N ASN A 119 4.38 -1.75 2.98
CA ASN A 119 4.62 -0.38 3.40
C ASN A 119 5.41 0.34 2.31
N ARG A 120 5.21 1.63 2.09
CA ARG A 120 6.13 2.42 1.25
C ARG A 120 7.46 2.61 1.96
N ASP A 121 7.37 3.14 3.17
CA ASP A 121 8.46 3.64 3.99
C ASP A 121 9.04 2.53 4.89
N GLY A 122 10.27 2.74 5.37
CA GLY A 122 10.89 1.92 6.40
C GLY A 122 10.48 2.39 7.80
N ARG A 123 11.43 2.42 8.74
CA ARG A 123 11.25 3.03 10.08
C ARG A 123 10.99 4.53 10.01
N ARG A 124 11.64 5.20 9.05
CA ARG A 124 11.51 6.64 8.80
C ARG A 124 10.71 6.89 7.54
N ILE A 125 10.04 8.03 7.48
CA ILE A 125 9.38 8.45 6.24
C ILE A 125 10.44 8.73 5.16
N LEU A 126 10.11 8.41 3.91
CA LEU A 126 10.97 8.82 2.79
C LEU A 126 10.88 10.34 2.60
N TRP A 127 12.01 11.01 2.86
CA TRP A 127 12.14 12.47 2.81
C TRP A 127 12.09 13.02 1.39
N GLN A 128 12.67 12.26 0.45
CA GLN A 128 12.65 12.53 -0.98
C GLN A 128 11.53 11.73 -1.65
N ARG A 129 10.99 12.26 -2.76
CA ARG A 129 9.94 11.59 -3.54
C ARG A 129 10.43 10.27 -4.13
N ARG A 130 11.64 10.28 -4.69
CA ARG A 130 12.32 9.08 -5.16
C ARG A 130 13.09 8.44 -4.00
N PRO A 131 12.85 7.15 -3.68
CA PRO A 131 13.59 6.48 -2.62
C PRO A 131 15.05 6.24 -3.04
N ASP A 132 15.96 6.46 -2.09
CA ASP A 132 17.36 6.06 -2.17
C ASP A 132 17.55 4.74 -1.37
N PRO A 133 17.91 3.62 -2.03
CA PRO A 133 18.15 2.34 -1.37
C PRO A 133 19.22 2.39 -0.27
N VAL A 134 20.18 3.32 -0.36
CA VAL A 134 21.24 3.48 0.64
C VAL A 134 20.72 4.23 1.86
N ALA A 135 19.90 5.26 1.65
CA ALA A 135 19.35 6.07 2.73
C ALA A 135 18.19 5.39 3.49
N ALA A 136 17.43 4.53 2.81
CA ALA A 136 16.28 3.82 3.38
C ALA A 136 16.26 2.33 2.99
N PRO A 137 17.25 1.54 3.45
CA PRO A 137 17.40 0.14 3.04
C PRO A 137 16.27 -0.78 3.52
N ASP A 138 15.51 -0.34 4.53
CA ASP A 138 14.37 -1.06 5.11
C ASP A 138 13.01 -0.64 4.51
N ALA A 139 12.99 0.34 3.60
CA ALA A 139 11.82 0.69 2.82
C ALA A 139 11.60 -0.30 1.66
N ASN A 140 10.38 -0.35 1.11
CA ASN A 140 10.10 -1.13 -0.11
C ASN A 140 10.49 -0.33 -1.38
N TRP A 141 11.73 0.17 -1.40
CA TRP A 141 12.26 1.04 -2.46
C TRP A 141 12.27 0.36 -3.82
N ASP A 142 12.46 -0.96 -3.87
CA ASP A 142 12.47 -1.78 -5.08
C ASP A 142 11.12 -1.71 -5.81
N LEU A 143 10.04 -1.93 -5.07
CA LEU A 143 8.67 -1.82 -5.57
C LEU A 143 8.34 -0.39 -5.97
N MET A 144 8.75 0.59 -5.15
CA MET A 144 8.53 2.00 -5.46
C MET A 144 9.21 2.41 -6.78
N LEU A 145 10.49 2.11 -6.95
CA LEU A 145 11.24 2.52 -8.15
C LEU A 145 10.71 1.89 -9.43
N GLU A 146 10.15 0.69 -9.40
CA GLU A 146 9.55 0.04 -10.57
C GLU A 146 8.31 0.78 -11.08
N PHE A 147 7.45 1.26 -10.18
CA PHE A 147 6.16 1.86 -10.53
C PHE A 147 6.15 3.39 -10.51
N MET A 148 7.26 4.03 -10.13
CA MET A 148 7.38 5.48 -10.17
C MET A 148 7.36 6.02 -11.61
N ASN A 149 6.59 7.09 -11.82
CA ASN A 149 6.56 7.78 -13.10
C ASN A 149 7.89 8.52 -13.35
N ALA A 150 8.54 8.23 -14.47
CA ALA A 150 9.84 8.81 -14.83
C ALA A 150 9.80 10.30 -15.20
N LYS A 151 8.62 10.90 -15.41
CA LYS A 151 8.51 12.29 -15.87
C LYS A 151 8.69 13.33 -14.76
N ASP A 152 8.28 13.03 -13.52
CA ASP A 152 8.23 14.04 -12.44
C ASP A 152 8.67 13.53 -11.06
N GLY A 153 9.27 12.33 -10.97
CA GLY A 153 9.94 11.82 -9.75
C GLY A 153 9.15 11.99 -8.46
#